data_AF-A0A816C2V8-F1
#
_entry.id   AF-A0A816C2V8-F1
#
_cell.length_a   1.000
_cell.length_b   1.000
_cell.length_c   1.000
_cell.angle_alpha   90.00
_cell.angle_beta   90.00
_cell.angle_gamma   90.00
#
_symmetry.space_group_name_H-M   'P 1'
#
loop_
_entity.id
_entity.type
_entity.pdbx_description
1 polymer ?
#
loop_
_entity_poly.entity_id
_entity_poly.type
_entity_poly.pdbx_seq_one_letter_code
_entity_poly.pdbx_strand_id
1 'polypeptide(L)'
;FRARGLNTYQFRPHCGEAGAVTHLATAYMVAENISHGLLLRKSPVLQYLFYLCQIGIAMSPLSNNSLFINYNRNPMLEYFERGLCVSLSTDDPMQFHFTKEPLMEEYSIAAQVWKLSSVDMCELARNSILMSGFSHEVKMYWLGPDYQESGVAGNDIRRTNVPAIRIAYRYEALCEELRLLGNAYKSRQEREEKDRRLRQMQAKAPPITNLERAVLNNGKYEPTSSLQNNMSSTISGNNSNNGFNEINNSNQDVSMF
;
A
#
# COMPACT_ATOMS: atom_id res chain seq x y z
N PHE A 1 -18.21 4.47 -26.99
CA PHE A 1 -18.90 3.17 -26.84
C PHE A 1 -20.14 3.28 -25.97
N ARG A 2 -20.04 3.67 -24.69
CA ARG A 2 -21.20 3.79 -23.78
C ARG A 2 -22.30 4.75 -24.30
N ALA A 3 -21.92 5.94 -24.79
CA ALA A 3 -22.87 6.89 -25.39
C ALA A 3 -23.60 6.36 -26.66
N ARG A 4 -23.13 5.25 -27.24
CA ARG A 4 -23.71 4.60 -28.42
C ARG A 4 -24.46 3.31 -28.07
N GLY A 5 -24.61 2.99 -26.78
CA GLY A 5 -25.23 1.73 -26.33
C GLY A 5 -24.41 0.47 -26.65
N LEU A 6 -23.10 0.60 -26.91
CA LEU A 6 -22.22 -0.53 -27.24
C LEU A 6 -21.47 -1.04 -26.00
N ASN A 7 -21.14 -2.33 -26.01
CA ASN A 7 -20.27 -2.96 -25.00
C ASN A 7 -18.95 -2.19 -24.85
N THR A 8 -18.50 -2.07 -23.59
CA THR A 8 -17.24 -1.42 -23.22
C THR A 8 -16.24 -2.45 -22.73
N TYR A 9 -14.97 -2.23 -23.02
CA TYR A 9 -13.88 -3.06 -22.50
C TYR A 9 -13.42 -2.54 -21.14
N GLN A 10 -13.01 -3.47 -20.28
CA GLN A 10 -12.41 -3.19 -18.98
C GLN A 10 -10.93 -3.53 -19.05
N PHE A 11 -10.08 -2.66 -18.49
CA PHE A 11 -8.64 -2.89 -18.47
C PHE A 11 -8.26 -3.76 -17.28
N ARG A 12 -7.73 -4.96 -17.56
CA ARG A 12 -7.42 -6.02 -16.58
C ARG A 12 -6.05 -6.63 -16.87
N PRO A 13 -4.95 -5.90 -16.63
CA PRO A 13 -3.63 -6.34 -17.02
C PRO A 13 -3.13 -7.48 -16.15
N HIS A 14 -2.26 -8.30 -16.76
CA HIS A 14 -1.29 -9.08 -16.01
C HIS A 14 -0.31 -8.11 -15.34
N CYS A 15 -0.26 -8.09 -14.01
CA CYS A 15 0.50 -7.06 -13.30
C CYS A 15 1.07 -7.57 -11.97
N GLY A 16 2.37 -7.35 -11.78
CA GLY A 16 3.04 -7.65 -10.52
C GLY A 16 3.26 -9.14 -10.27
N GLU A 17 3.25 -10.00 -11.29
CA GLU A 17 3.82 -11.34 -11.17
C GLU A 17 5.36 -11.26 -11.04
N ALA A 18 5.96 -10.53 -11.97
CA ALA A 18 7.38 -10.19 -12.01
C ALA A 18 7.59 -8.72 -12.44
N GLY A 19 8.84 -8.28 -12.50
CA GLY A 19 9.21 -6.93 -12.92
C GLY A 19 9.17 -5.89 -11.80
N ALA A 20 8.94 -4.62 -12.17
CA ALA A 20 9.02 -3.48 -11.27
C ALA A 20 7.72 -3.24 -10.49
N VAL A 21 7.85 -2.82 -9.23
CA VAL A 21 6.71 -2.47 -8.35
C VAL A 21 5.89 -1.29 -8.92
N THR A 22 6.48 -0.44 -9.75
CA THR A 22 5.81 0.68 -10.42
C THR A 22 4.69 0.24 -11.36
N HIS A 23 4.72 -0.99 -11.88
CA HIS A 23 3.62 -1.56 -12.65
C HIS A 23 2.33 -1.61 -11.81
N LEU A 24 2.44 -2.01 -10.53
CA LEU A 24 1.32 -2.08 -9.60
C LEU A 24 0.76 -0.69 -9.25
N ALA A 25 1.65 0.30 -9.10
CA ALA A 25 1.22 1.69 -8.89
C ALA A 25 0.46 2.24 -10.10
N THR A 26 0.89 1.90 -11.31
CA THR A 26 0.21 2.30 -12.55
C THR A 26 -1.13 1.59 -12.66
N ALA A 27 -1.16 0.27 -12.44
CA ALA A 27 -2.39 -0.52 -12.47
C ALA A 27 -3.41 -0.04 -11.43
N TYR A 28 -2.99 0.30 -10.22
CA TYR A 28 -3.85 0.91 -9.20
C TYR A 28 -4.60 2.15 -9.71
N MET A 29 -3.97 2.97 -10.54
CA MET A 29 -4.57 4.22 -11.04
C MET A 29 -5.54 4.01 -12.20
N VAL A 30 -5.36 2.97 -13.02
CA VAL A 30 -6.06 2.85 -14.33
C VAL A 30 -6.74 1.52 -14.59
N ALA A 31 -6.42 0.46 -13.84
CA ALA A 31 -6.98 -0.86 -14.03
C ALA A 31 -8.21 -1.08 -13.16
N GLU A 32 -9.14 -1.86 -13.70
CA GLU A 32 -10.31 -2.32 -12.93
C GLU A 32 -9.90 -3.40 -11.93
N ASN A 33 -9.08 -4.36 -12.38
CA ASN A 33 -8.55 -5.49 -11.61
C ASN A 33 -7.19 -5.89 -12.19
N ILE A 34 -6.43 -6.71 -11.48
CA ILE A 34 -5.16 -7.26 -11.96
C ILE A 34 -5.14 -8.78 -11.92
N SER A 35 -4.28 -9.38 -12.73
CA SER A 35 -3.87 -10.79 -12.56
C SER A 35 -2.50 -10.87 -11.88
N HIS A 36 -2.29 -11.91 -11.07
CA HIS A 36 -1.11 -12.28 -10.29
C HIS A 36 -0.86 -11.44 -9.03
N GLY A 37 -0.37 -10.20 -9.15
CA GLY A 37 -0.14 -9.33 -8.00
C GLY A 37 0.88 -9.80 -6.95
N LEU A 38 1.71 -10.82 -7.23
CA LEU A 38 2.70 -11.38 -6.29
C LEU A 38 3.59 -10.32 -5.62
N LEU A 39 4.00 -9.30 -6.38
CA LEU A 39 4.90 -8.23 -5.92
C LEU A 39 4.23 -7.22 -4.98
N LEU A 40 2.91 -7.26 -4.78
CA LEU A 40 2.25 -6.45 -3.73
C LEU A 40 2.82 -6.79 -2.34
N ARG A 41 3.38 -7.98 -2.14
CA ARG A 41 4.05 -8.37 -0.89
C ARG A 41 5.28 -7.52 -0.58
N LYS A 42 5.85 -6.84 -1.58
CA LYS A 42 7.03 -5.98 -1.45
C LYS A 42 6.66 -4.52 -1.19
N SER A 43 5.37 -4.15 -1.25
CA SER A 43 4.90 -2.79 -1.01
C SER A 43 3.67 -2.80 -0.10
N PRO A 44 3.86 -2.68 1.22
CA PRO A 44 2.75 -2.61 2.18
C PRO A 44 1.77 -1.47 1.86
N VAL A 45 2.28 -0.33 1.38
CA VAL A 45 1.46 0.82 1.00
C VAL A 45 0.53 0.49 -0.17
N LEU A 46 1.07 -0.08 -1.25
CA LEU A 46 0.23 -0.45 -2.40
C LEU A 46 -0.76 -1.54 -2.03
N GLN A 47 -0.33 -2.54 -1.26
CA GLN A 47 -1.23 -3.60 -0.81
C GLN A 47 -2.39 -3.03 0.02
N TYR A 48 -2.12 -2.08 0.90
CA TYR A 48 -3.16 -1.41 1.69
C TYR A 48 -4.09 -0.58 0.80
N LEU A 49 -3.58 0.12 -0.22
CA LEU A 49 -4.41 0.84 -1.18
C LEU A 49 -5.32 -0.10 -1.99
N PHE A 50 -4.82 -1.27 -2.41
CA PHE A 50 -5.63 -2.30 -3.08
C PHE A 50 -6.73 -2.83 -2.16
N TYR A 51 -6.43 -3.02 -0.88
CA TYR A 51 -7.42 -3.37 0.13
C TYR A 51 -8.49 -2.29 0.31
N LEU A 52 -8.12 -1.03 0.53
CA LEU A 52 -9.08 0.06 0.76
C LEU A 52 -10.00 0.29 -0.44
N CYS A 53 -9.44 0.21 -1.65
CA CYS A 53 -10.18 0.37 -2.89
C CYS A 53 -10.88 -0.92 -3.36
N GLN A 54 -10.68 -2.04 -2.65
CA GLN A 54 -11.21 -3.36 -3.00
C GLN A 54 -10.97 -3.74 -4.47
N ILE A 55 -9.76 -3.47 -4.98
CA ILE A 55 -9.34 -3.83 -6.34
C ILE A 55 -9.11 -5.34 -6.40
N GLY A 56 -9.74 -6.01 -7.36
CA GLY A 56 -9.67 -7.46 -7.52
C GLY A 56 -8.32 -7.95 -8.02
N ILE A 57 -7.87 -9.08 -7.47
CA ILE A 57 -6.61 -9.74 -7.80
C ILE A 57 -6.89 -11.22 -8.14
N ALA A 58 -6.74 -11.59 -9.41
CA ALA A 58 -6.87 -12.98 -9.85
C ALA A 58 -5.50 -13.66 -9.71
N MET A 59 -5.36 -14.59 -8.77
CA MET A 59 -4.10 -15.26 -8.50
C MET A 59 -4.15 -16.71 -8.96
N SER A 60 -3.04 -17.19 -9.53
CA SER A 60 -2.88 -18.57 -10.00
C SER A 60 -1.75 -19.29 -9.25
N PRO A 61 -1.96 -19.71 -7.99
CA PRO A 61 -0.93 -20.32 -7.15
C PRO A 61 -0.13 -21.47 -7.77
N LEU A 62 -0.76 -22.38 -8.52
CA LEU A 62 -0.07 -23.50 -9.18
C LEU A 62 0.87 -23.04 -10.31
N SER A 63 0.42 -22.09 -11.13
CA SER A 63 1.28 -21.43 -12.13
C SER A 63 2.46 -20.72 -11.43
N ASN A 64 2.17 -19.91 -10.42
CA ASN A 64 3.21 -19.18 -9.68
C ASN A 64 4.22 -20.12 -9.01
N ASN A 65 3.77 -21.28 -8.50
CA ASN A 65 4.63 -22.32 -7.93
C ASN A 65 5.60 -22.91 -8.94
N SER A 66 5.15 -23.06 -10.18
CA SER A 66 5.96 -23.65 -11.25
C SER A 66 7.00 -22.67 -11.79
N LEU A 67 6.75 -21.36 -11.71
CA LEU A 67 7.54 -20.34 -12.39
C LEU A 67 8.33 -19.39 -11.49
N PHE A 68 7.78 -18.95 -10.36
CA PHE A 68 8.31 -17.78 -9.64
C PHE A 68 8.51 -17.99 -8.14
N ILE A 69 7.62 -18.72 -7.48
CA ILE A 69 7.62 -18.81 -6.03
C ILE A 69 6.97 -20.08 -5.51
N ASN A 70 7.69 -20.83 -4.66
CA ASN A 70 7.15 -22.01 -3.98
C ASN A 70 5.75 -21.75 -3.39
N TYR A 71 4.86 -22.74 -3.54
CA TYR A 71 3.45 -22.65 -3.18
C TYR A 71 3.22 -22.12 -1.75
N ASN A 72 3.97 -22.66 -0.78
CA ASN A 72 3.89 -22.28 0.63
C ASN A 72 4.32 -20.83 0.92
N ARG A 73 5.04 -20.19 -0.01
CA ARG A 73 5.48 -18.80 0.08
C ARG A 73 4.59 -17.87 -0.75
N ASN A 74 3.60 -18.38 -1.47
CA ASN A 74 2.69 -17.55 -2.26
C ASN A 74 1.87 -16.63 -1.32
N PRO A 75 1.77 -15.32 -1.60
CA PRO A 75 1.12 -14.37 -0.70
C PRO A 75 -0.41 -14.38 -0.79
N MET A 76 -1.02 -15.23 -1.62
CA MET A 76 -2.47 -15.29 -1.80
C MET A 76 -3.21 -15.45 -0.47
N LEU A 77 -2.80 -16.41 0.38
CA LEU A 77 -3.46 -16.63 1.68
C LEU A 77 -3.38 -15.37 2.56
N GLU A 78 -2.20 -14.75 2.63
CA GLU A 78 -1.98 -13.51 3.40
C GLU A 78 -2.88 -12.37 2.89
N TYR A 79 -3.08 -12.26 1.57
CA TYR A 79 -3.96 -11.26 0.98
C TYR A 79 -5.43 -11.55 1.32
N PHE A 80 -5.83 -12.80 1.24
CA PHE A 80 -7.18 -13.23 1.61
C PHE A 80 -7.47 -12.98 3.09
N GLU A 81 -6.55 -13.33 3.99
CA GLU A 81 -6.68 -13.09 5.43
C GLU A 81 -6.83 -11.60 5.74
N ARG A 82 -6.03 -10.74 5.09
CA ARG A 82 -6.13 -9.27 5.19
C ARG A 82 -7.40 -8.67 4.58
N GLY A 83 -8.18 -9.46 3.85
CA GLY A 83 -9.45 -9.01 3.26
C GLY A 83 -9.30 -8.27 1.94
N LEU A 84 -8.20 -8.48 1.22
CA LEU A 84 -8.11 -8.06 -0.18
C LEU A 84 -9.12 -8.86 -1.02
N CYS A 85 -9.67 -8.23 -2.06
CA CYS A 85 -10.54 -8.89 -3.01
C CYS A 85 -9.70 -9.81 -3.92
N VAL A 86 -9.48 -11.05 -3.48
CA VAL A 86 -8.71 -12.05 -4.24
C VAL A 86 -9.60 -13.17 -4.75
N SER A 87 -9.23 -13.75 -5.88
CA SER A 87 -9.83 -14.96 -6.44
C SER A 87 -8.77 -15.93 -6.93
N LEU A 88 -9.11 -17.22 -7.00
CA LEU A 88 -8.29 -18.23 -7.65
C LEU A 88 -8.54 -18.27 -9.16
N SER A 89 -7.47 -18.46 -9.93
CA SER A 89 -7.48 -18.68 -11.37
C SER A 89 -6.47 -19.76 -11.77
N THR A 90 -6.56 -20.23 -13.01
CA THR A 90 -5.71 -21.34 -13.51
C THR A 90 -4.48 -20.89 -14.30
N ASP A 91 -4.49 -19.66 -14.84
CA ASP A 91 -3.50 -19.20 -15.82
C ASP A 91 -3.50 -20.08 -17.09
N ASP A 92 -2.54 -20.99 -17.23
CA ASP A 92 -2.41 -21.94 -18.35
C ASP A 92 -2.74 -23.39 -17.90
N PRO A 93 -4.03 -23.79 -17.90
CA PRO A 93 -4.45 -25.07 -17.34
C PRO A 93 -3.83 -26.29 -18.03
N MET A 94 -3.51 -26.19 -19.32
CA MET A 94 -2.82 -27.27 -20.03
C MET A 94 -1.40 -27.51 -19.54
N GLN A 95 -0.75 -26.50 -18.97
CA GLN A 95 0.65 -26.56 -18.55
C GLN A 95 0.78 -26.96 -17.08
N PHE A 96 -0.13 -26.50 -16.21
CA PHE A 96 0.04 -26.57 -14.76
C PHE A 96 -0.91 -27.54 -14.04
N HIS A 97 -1.93 -28.05 -14.71
CA HIS A 97 -2.97 -28.88 -14.10
C HIS A 97 -2.97 -30.29 -14.70
N PHE A 98 -3.29 -31.28 -13.87
CA PHE A 98 -3.29 -32.70 -14.27
C PHE A 98 -4.70 -33.30 -14.31
N THR A 99 -5.68 -32.61 -13.75
CA THR A 99 -7.07 -33.07 -13.70
C THR A 99 -7.88 -32.54 -14.88
N LYS A 100 -9.06 -33.14 -15.09
CA LYS A 100 -10.03 -32.67 -16.11
C LYS A 100 -10.68 -31.33 -15.76
N GLU A 101 -10.66 -30.96 -14.47
CA GLU A 101 -11.31 -29.76 -13.94
C GLU A 101 -10.24 -28.87 -13.28
N PRO A 102 -9.45 -28.13 -14.08
CA PRO A 102 -8.24 -27.45 -13.58
C PRO A 102 -8.54 -26.42 -12.48
N LEU A 103 -9.65 -25.68 -12.61
CA LEU A 103 -10.05 -24.73 -11.56
C LEU A 103 -10.42 -25.45 -10.25
N MET A 104 -11.07 -26.62 -10.33
CA MET A 104 -11.39 -27.40 -9.13
C MET A 104 -10.14 -27.96 -8.47
N GLU A 105 -9.12 -28.33 -9.25
CA GLU A 105 -7.79 -28.70 -8.74
C GLU A 105 -7.11 -27.53 -8.02
N GLU A 106 -7.17 -26.30 -8.56
CA GLU A 106 -6.64 -25.10 -7.90
C GLU A 106 -7.28 -24.90 -6.51
N TYR A 107 -8.61 -24.95 -6.44
CA TYR A 107 -9.36 -24.84 -5.18
C TYR A 107 -9.04 -25.99 -4.21
N SER A 108 -8.95 -27.22 -4.72
CA SER A 108 -8.70 -28.40 -3.89
C SER A 108 -7.32 -28.38 -3.26
N ILE A 109 -6.29 -27.99 -4.03
CA ILE A 109 -4.92 -27.85 -3.51
C ILE A 109 -4.83 -26.68 -2.54
N ALA A 110 -5.42 -25.52 -2.87
CA ALA A 110 -5.47 -24.38 -1.97
C ALA A 110 -6.13 -24.72 -0.63
N ALA A 111 -7.29 -25.40 -0.66
CA ALA A 111 -7.99 -25.83 0.55
C ALA A 111 -7.14 -26.79 1.40
N GLN A 112 -6.46 -27.74 0.75
CA GLN A 112 -5.66 -28.73 1.48
C GLN A 112 -4.36 -28.14 2.06
N VAL A 113 -3.69 -27.27 1.33
CA VAL A 113 -2.40 -26.69 1.74
C VAL A 113 -2.61 -25.57 2.75
N TRP A 114 -3.54 -24.63 2.48
CA TRP A 114 -3.80 -23.47 3.34
C TRP A 114 -4.91 -23.70 4.37
N LYS A 115 -5.49 -24.90 4.43
CA LYS A 115 -6.54 -25.27 5.38
C LYS A 115 -7.78 -24.37 5.29
N LEU A 116 -8.14 -23.99 4.06
CA LEU A 116 -9.32 -23.16 3.81
C LEU A 116 -10.58 -23.95 4.14
N SER A 117 -11.49 -23.31 4.87
CA SER A 117 -12.81 -23.84 5.17
C SER A 117 -13.74 -23.73 3.95
N SER A 118 -14.91 -24.36 4.02
CA SER A 118 -15.97 -24.20 3.01
C SER A 118 -16.40 -22.73 2.84
N VAL A 119 -16.43 -21.97 3.94
CA VAL A 119 -16.75 -20.54 3.92
C VAL A 119 -15.69 -19.76 3.16
N ASP A 120 -14.42 -20.06 3.37
CA ASP A 120 -13.32 -19.39 2.68
C ASP A 120 -13.35 -19.66 1.17
N MET A 121 -13.59 -20.92 0.79
CA MET A 121 -13.74 -21.28 -0.63
C MET A 121 -14.94 -20.58 -1.28
N CYS A 122 -16.07 -20.49 -0.58
CA CYS A 122 -17.26 -19.79 -1.05
C CYS A 122 -17.02 -18.28 -1.18
N GLU A 123 -16.27 -17.67 -0.25
CA GLU A 123 -15.88 -16.26 -0.33
C GLU A 123 -14.97 -15.98 -1.54
N LEU A 124 -13.96 -16.83 -1.78
CA LEU A 124 -13.10 -16.73 -2.97
C LEU A 124 -13.90 -16.86 -4.28
N ALA A 125 -14.85 -17.81 -4.33
CA ALA A 125 -15.74 -17.99 -5.47
C ALA A 125 -16.71 -16.81 -5.66
N ARG A 126 -17.24 -16.24 -4.57
CA ARG A 126 -18.05 -15.02 -4.62
C ARG A 126 -17.25 -13.85 -5.19
N ASN A 127 -16.01 -13.66 -4.74
CA ASN A 127 -15.14 -12.58 -5.20
C ASN A 127 -14.84 -12.71 -6.70
N SER A 128 -14.61 -13.93 -7.21
CA SER A 128 -14.35 -14.15 -8.64
C SER A 128 -15.48 -13.65 -9.53
N ILE A 129 -16.74 -13.84 -9.09
CA ILE A 129 -17.92 -13.33 -9.80
C ILE A 129 -18.04 -11.81 -9.68
N LEU A 130 -17.82 -11.25 -8.48
CA LEU A 130 -17.86 -9.80 -8.26
C LEU A 130 -16.89 -9.08 -9.19
N MET A 131 -15.64 -9.54 -9.23
CA MET A 131 -14.61 -8.96 -10.08
C MET A 131 -14.68 -9.44 -11.53
N SER A 132 -15.62 -10.29 -11.93
CA SER A 132 -15.73 -10.75 -13.33
C SER A 132 -16.22 -9.66 -14.29
N GLY A 133 -16.09 -9.91 -15.60
CA GLY A 133 -16.64 -9.06 -16.66
C GLY A 133 -18.08 -9.39 -17.07
N PHE A 134 -18.79 -10.27 -16.34
CA PHE A 134 -20.16 -10.65 -16.68
C PHE A 134 -21.15 -9.48 -16.55
N SER A 135 -22.26 -9.57 -17.29
CA SER A 135 -23.31 -8.57 -17.26
C SER A 135 -23.99 -8.52 -15.88
N HIS A 136 -24.70 -7.41 -15.62
CA HIS A 136 -25.41 -7.22 -14.36
C HIS A 136 -26.43 -8.33 -14.11
N GLU A 137 -27.16 -8.76 -15.13
CA GLU A 137 -28.19 -9.80 -15.05
C GLU A 137 -27.60 -11.15 -14.62
N VAL A 138 -26.43 -11.49 -15.15
CA VAL A 138 -25.71 -12.72 -14.78
C VAL A 138 -25.20 -12.64 -13.34
N LYS A 139 -24.65 -11.48 -12.94
CA LYS A 139 -24.20 -11.27 -11.55
C LYS A 139 -25.37 -11.30 -10.56
N MET A 140 -26.52 -10.71 -10.89
CA MET A 140 -27.74 -10.81 -10.08
C MET A 140 -28.20 -12.26 -9.93
N TYR A 141 -28.13 -13.03 -11.02
CA TYR A 141 -28.48 -14.45 -10.98
C TYR A 141 -27.53 -15.25 -10.08
N TRP A 142 -26.23 -14.99 -10.07
CA TRP A 142 -25.32 -15.77 -9.21
C TRP A 142 -25.16 -15.25 -7.78
N LEU A 143 -25.31 -13.95 -7.55
CA LEU A 143 -25.03 -13.32 -6.24
C LEU A 143 -26.28 -12.89 -5.48
N GLY A 144 -27.38 -12.64 -6.20
CA GLY A 144 -28.62 -12.09 -5.63
C GLY A 144 -28.96 -10.72 -6.21
N PRO A 145 -30.22 -10.29 -6.07
CA PRO A 145 -30.70 -9.02 -6.65
C PRO A 145 -29.96 -7.81 -6.09
N ASP A 146 -29.63 -7.83 -4.80
CA ASP A 146 -29.06 -6.70 -4.07
C ASP A 146 -27.52 -6.73 -4.03
N TYR A 147 -26.84 -7.51 -4.89
CA TYR A 147 -25.39 -7.75 -4.78
C TYR A 147 -24.50 -6.50 -4.83
N GLN A 148 -25.03 -5.37 -5.31
CA GLN A 148 -24.33 -4.09 -5.37
C GLN A 148 -24.37 -3.32 -4.04
N GLU A 149 -25.26 -3.72 -3.12
CA GLU A 149 -25.33 -3.15 -1.79
C GLU A 149 -24.08 -3.50 -0.97
N SER A 150 -23.75 -2.62 -0.03
CA SER A 150 -22.58 -2.82 0.82
C SER A 150 -22.87 -3.70 2.04
N GLY A 151 -21.86 -4.42 2.50
CA GLY A 151 -21.97 -5.29 3.68
C GLY A 151 -22.96 -6.44 3.50
N VAL A 152 -23.66 -6.78 4.58
CA VAL A 152 -24.55 -7.96 4.63
C VAL A 152 -25.72 -7.85 3.66
N ALA A 153 -26.21 -6.63 3.37
CA ALA A 153 -27.31 -6.40 2.45
C ALA A 153 -26.97 -6.89 1.02
N GLY A 154 -25.70 -6.80 0.62
CA GLY A 154 -25.23 -7.26 -0.69
C GLY A 154 -24.91 -8.75 -0.80
N ASN A 155 -25.40 -9.57 0.13
CA ASN A 155 -25.11 -11.01 0.14
C ASN A 155 -26.36 -11.86 0.39
N ASP A 156 -26.81 -12.58 -0.64
CA ASP A 156 -27.79 -13.65 -0.49
C ASP A 156 -27.07 -14.98 -0.22
N ILE A 157 -27.08 -15.43 1.04
CA ILE A 157 -26.44 -16.69 1.47
C ILE A 157 -26.95 -17.91 0.70
N ARG A 158 -28.19 -17.90 0.20
CA ARG A 158 -28.76 -19.03 -0.55
C ARG A 158 -28.12 -19.20 -1.92
N ARG A 159 -27.44 -18.15 -2.42
CA ARG A 159 -26.73 -18.16 -3.70
C ARG A 159 -25.21 -18.22 -3.51
N THR A 160 -24.67 -17.48 -2.54
CA THR A 160 -23.21 -17.39 -2.33
C THR A 160 -22.67 -18.43 -1.36
N ASN A 161 -23.53 -18.99 -0.50
CA ASN A 161 -23.15 -19.85 0.61
C ASN A 161 -22.11 -19.22 1.58
N VAL A 162 -21.97 -17.88 1.57
CA VAL A 162 -21.11 -17.14 2.51
C VAL A 162 -21.98 -16.64 3.67
N PRO A 163 -21.70 -17.03 4.92
CA PRO A 163 -22.46 -16.58 6.09
C PRO A 163 -22.45 -15.06 6.25
N ALA A 164 -23.58 -14.49 6.66
CA ALA A 164 -23.73 -13.06 6.90
C ALA A 164 -22.67 -12.51 7.87
N ILE A 165 -22.29 -13.29 8.91
CA ILE A 165 -21.26 -12.88 9.87
C ILE A 165 -19.88 -12.69 9.23
N ARG A 166 -19.53 -13.50 8.21
CA ARG A 166 -18.27 -13.34 7.47
C ARG A 166 -18.27 -12.03 6.70
N ILE A 167 -19.37 -11.72 6.02
CA ILE A 167 -19.52 -10.48 5.26
C ILE A 167 -19.57 -9.25 6.19
N ALA A 168 -20.28 -9.34 7.30
CA ALA A 168 -20.33 -8.29 8.33
C ALA A 168 -18.92 -7.96 8.83
N TYR A 169 -18.14 -8.98 9.21
CA TYR A 169 -16.76 -8.80 9.66
C TYR A 169 -15.89 -8.10 8.61
N ARG A 170 -15.92 -8.54 7.34
CA ARG A 170 -15.15 -7.92 6.25
C ARG A 170 -15.53 -6.45 6.06
N TYR A 171 -16.83 -6.16 6.10
CA TYR A 171 -17.35 -4.81 5.90
C TYR A 171 -17.01 -3.89 7.08
N GLU A 172 -17.23 -4.33 8.31
CA GLU A 172 -16.91 -3.56 9.52
C GLU A 172 -15.42 -3.26 9.61
N ALA A 173 -14.55 -4.24 9.31
CA ALA A 173 -13.11 -4.04 9.27
C ALA A 173 -12.71 -2.96 8.24
N LEU A 174 -13.27 -3.02 7.02
CA LEU A 174 -13.00 -2.02 5.99
C LEU A 174 -13.49 -0.61 6.39
N CYS A 175 -14.69 -0.52 6.96
CA CYS A 175 -15.23 0.74 7.46
C CYS A 175 -14.35 1.33 8.58
N GLU A 176 -13.85 0.49 9.48
CA GLU A 176 -12.98 0.91 10.57
C GLU A 176 -11.64 1.44 10.05
N GLU A 177 -11.02 0.75 9.10
CA GLU A 177 -9.78 1.20 8.44
C GLU A 177 -9.96 2.56 7.74
N LEU A 178 -11.05 2.73 7.01
CA LEU A 178 -11.40 4.02 6.40
C LEU A 178 -11.65 5.13 7.44
N ARG A 179 -12.29 4.78 8.57
CA ARG A 179 -12.53 5.72 9.68
C ARG A 179 -11.22 6.16 10.31
N LEU A 180 -10.27 5.25 10.53
CA LEU A 180 -8.95 5.55 11.06
C LEU A 180 -8.19 6.54 10.16
N LEU A 181 -8.22 6.32 8.84
CA LEU A 181 -7.61 7.25 7.87
C LEU A 181 -8.30 8.62 7.86
N GLY A 182 -9.63 8.63 7.88
CA GLY A 182 -10.41 9.87 7.94
C GLY A 182 -10.08 10.70 9.18
N ASN A 183 -9.92 10.05 10.34
CA ASN A 183 -9.53 10.72 11.58
C ASN A 183 -8.09 11.23 11.52
N ALA A 184 -7.15 10.40 11.04
CA ALA A 184 -5.75 10.81 10.88
C ALA A 184 -5.61 12.03 9.95
N TYR A 185 -6.39 12.06 8.86
CA TYR A 185 -6.44 13.20 7.95
C TYR A 185 -6.97 14.47 8.62
N LYS A 186 -8.08 14.39 9.36
CA LYS A 186 -8.64 15.54 10.10
C LYS A 186 -7.64 16.10 11.12
N SER A 187 -7.02 15.23 11.93
CA SER A 187 -6.01 15.65 12.90
C SER A 187 -4.75 16.22 12.25
N ARG A 188 -4.41 15.83 11.02
CA ARG A 188 -3.33 16.46 10.26
C ARG A 188 -3.72 17.87 9.79
N GLN A 189 -4.92 18.03 9.24
CA GLN A 189 -5.44 19.33 8.80
C GLN A 189 -5.46 20.35 9.94
N GLU A 190 -5.95 19.96 11.12
CA GLU A 190 -5.99 20.81 12.31
C GLU A 190 -4.59 21.27 12.75
N ARG A 191 -3.60 20.36 12.71
CA ARG A 191 -2.20 20.68 13.02
C ARG A 191 -1.61 21.66 11.99
N GLU A 192 -1.79 21.40 10.71
CA GLU A 192 -1.29 22.27 9.63
C GLU A 192 -1.93 23.67 9.69
N GLU A 193 -3.22 23.77 10.05
CA GLU A 193 -3.88 25.06 10.26
C GLU A 193 -3.34 25.80 11.49
N LYS A 194 -3.14 25.10 12.62
CA LYS A 194 -2.55 25.68 13.83
C LYS A 194 -1.14 26.22 13.57
N ASP A 195 -0.31 25.46 12.87
CA ASP A 195 1.05 25.86 12.51
C ASP A 195 1.06 27.08 11.59
N ARG A 196 0.13 27.13 10.62
CA ARG A 196 -0.05 28.29 9.74
C ARG A 196 -0.45 29.54 10.53
N ARG A 197 -1.39 29.43 11.47
CA ARG A 197 -1.80 30.55 12.35
C ARG A 197 -0.63 31.02 13.22
N LEU A 198 0.15 30.10 13.78
CA LEU A 198 1.33 30.42 14.58
C LEU A 198 2.38 31.19 13.76
N ARG A 199 2.69 30.74 12.54
CA ARG A 199 3.61 31.44 11.62
C ARG A 199 3.13 32.84 11.27
N GLN A 200 1.82 33.02 11.04
CA GLN A 200 1.25 34.35 10.77
C GLN A 200 1.35 35.29 11.97
N MET A 201 1.17 34.78 13.20
CA MET A 201 1.35 35.58 14.42
C MET A 201 2.82 35.98 14.61
N GLN A 202 3.76 35.07 14.39
CA GLN A 202 5.20 35.36 14.48
C GLN A 202 5.67 36.35 13.41
N ALA A 203 5.15 36.26 12.18
CA ALA A 203 5.49 37.19 11.10
C ALA A 203 4.92 38.61 11.32
N LYS A 204 3.83 38.74 12.10
CA LYS A 204 3.25 40.03 12.49
C LYS A 204 3.83 40.59 13.79
N ALA A 205 4.70 39.86 14.48
CA ALA A 205 5.37 40.36 15.68
C ALA A 205 6.35 41.49 15.30
N PRO A 206 6.34 42.63 16.01
CA PRO A 206 7.30 43.70 15.74
C PRO A 206 8.74 43.21 15.95
N PRO A 207 9.73 43.74 15.20
CA PRO A 207 11.12 43.34 15.37
C PRO A 207 11.58 43.69 16.79
N ILE A 208 11.99 42.66 17.54
CA ILE A 208 12.51 42.81 18.91
C ILE A 208 13.72 43.74 18.85
N THR A 209 13.64 44.86 19.56
CA THR A 209 14.73 45.84 19.63
C THR A 209 15.95 45.23 20.33
N ASN A 210 17.15 45.72 20.02
CA ASN A 210 18.38 45.20 20.64
C ASN A 210 18.38 45.30 22.18
N LEU A 211 17.57 46.22 22.74
CA LEU A 211 17.38 46.40 24.18
C LEU A 211 16.55 45.26 24.81
N GLU A 212 15.45 44.85 24.17
CA GLU A 212 14.61 43.73 24.64
C GLU A 212 15.34 42.39 24.53
N ARG A 213 16.20 42.24 23.52
CA ARG A 213 17.09 41.07 23.37
C ARG A 213 18.13 40.96 24.50
N ALA A 214 18.62 42.09 25.00
CA ALA A 214 19.54 42.14 26.15
C ALA A 214 18.85 41.79 27.48
N VAL A 215 17.60 42.21 27.67
CA VAL A 215 16.81 41.88 28.88
C VAL A 215 16.46 40.39 28.96
N LEU A 216 16.15 39.75 27.83
CA LEU A 216 15.89 38.30 27.77
C LEU A 216 17.16 37.45 28.02
N ASN A 217 18.34 37.96 27.66
CA ASN A 217 19.62 37.27 27.87
C ASN A 217 20.24 37.50 29.26
N ASN A 218 19.72 38.45 30.06
CA ASN A 218 20.25 38.79 31.39
C ASN A 218 19.93 37.78 32.51
N GLY A 219 19.55 36.53 32.16
CA GLY A 219 19.43 35.42 33.12
C GLY A 219 20.74 34.66 33.40
N LYS A 220 21.86 35.00 32.75
CA LYS A 220 23.19 34.47 33.06
C LYS A 220 24.24 35.56 32.96
N TYR A 221 24.43 36.29 34.06
CA TYR A 221 25.60 37.13 34.27
C TYR A 221 26.58 36.35 35.14
N GLU A 222 27.71 35.89 34.58
CA GLU A 222 28.87 35.51 35.38
C GLU A 222 29.64 36.80 35.73
N PRO A 223 30.03 37.02 37.00
CA PRO A 223 30.69 38.24 37.40
C PRO A 223 32.19 38.16 37.07
N THR A 224 32.68 39.12 36.31
CA THR A 224 34.11 39.42 36.20
C THR A 224 34.61 40.04 37.51
N SER A 225 35.52 39.37 38.20
CA SER A 225 36.38 39.99 39.23
C SER A 225 37.73 40.37 38.60
N SER A 226 38.13 41.61 38.87
CA SER A 226 39.41 42.21 38.50
C SER A 226 40.55 41.83 39.47
N LEU A 227 41.79 42.04 39.00
CA LEU A 227 43.13 41.93 39.67
C LEU A 227 43.82 40.58 39.34
N GLN A 228 45.01 40.48 38.74
CA GLN A 228 46.23 41.27 38.94
C GLN A 228 47.30 40.94 37.87
N ASN A 229 48.14 41.93 37.56
CA ASN A 229 49.59 41.83 37.31
C ASN A 229 50.17 41.20 36.01
N ASN A 230 50.69 42.12 35.19
CA ASN A 230 52.10 42.29 34.83
C ASN A 230 52.88 41.27 33.97
N MET A 231 53.59 41.89 33.02
CA MET A 231 54.86 41.54 32.38
C MET A 231 54.86 40.66 31.12
N SER A 232 54.96 41.39 30.00
CA SER A 232 56.12 41.45 29.09
C SER A 232 56.49 40.24 28.23
N SER A 233 56.61 40.58 26.94
CA SER A 233 57.64 40.11 25.99
C SER A 233 57.42 38.70 25.42
N THR A 234 57.70 38.36 24.17
CA THR A 234 58.07 39.06 22.94
C THR A 234 58.05 37.97 21.85
N ILE A 235 57.73 38.36 20.61
CA ILE A 235 58.41 37.92 19.38
C ILE A 235 58.16 36.49 18.82
N SER A 236 57.68 36.52 17.56
CA SER A 236 58.06 35.73 16.38
C SER A 236 57.30 34.47 15.98
N GLY A 237 57.11 34.38 14.65
CA GLY A 237 57.00 33.15 13.86
C GLY A 237 55.63 32.98 13.22
N ASN A 238 55.39 33.42 11.97
CA ASN A 238 55.51 32.59 10.75
C ASN A 238 54.87 31.18 10.90
N ASN A 239 54.01 30.67 10.02
CA ASN A 239 53.93 30.87 8.58
C ASN A 239 52.69 30.16 7.99
N SER A 240 52.19 30.69 6.87
CA SER A 240 51.64 30.03 5.66
C SER A 240 50.66 28.84 5.79
N ASN A 241 49.40 28.96 5.33
CA ASN A 241 48.88 28.99 3.95
C ASN A 241 48.71 27.63 3.25
N ASN A 242 47.46 27.41 2.80
CA ASN A 242 46.99 26.75 1.57
C ASN A 242 47.26 25.24 1.43
N GLY A 243 46.40 24.43 0.79
CA GLY A 243 45.18 24.67 0.01
C GLY A 243 44.74 23.34 -0.65
N PHE A 244 43.54 23.36 -1.23
CA PHE A 244 43.01 22.58 -2.37
C PHE A 244 43.66 21.24 -2.80
N ASN A 245 42.83 20.22 -3.03
CA ASN A 245 42.60 19.66 -4.38
C ASN A 245 41.49 18.59 -4.44
N GLU A 246 40.75 18.63 -5.56
CA GLU A 246 39.89 17.57 -6.13
C GLU A 246 40.73 16.35 -6.59
N ILE A 247 40.08 15.21 -6.87
CA ILE A 247 40.29 14.35 -8.06
C ILE A 247 39.21 13.24 -8.14
N ASN A 248 38.70 13.02 -9.35
CA ASN A 248 37.81 11.96 -9.85
C ASN A 248 38.45 10.55 -9.85
N ASN A 249 37.64 9.47 -9.85
CA ASN A 249 37.64 8.49 -10.95
C ASN A 249 36.57 7.38 -10.86
N SER A 250 36.30 6.83 -12.04
CA SER A 250 35.26 5.90 -12.50
C SER A 250 35.61 4.40 -12.40
N ASN A 251 34.60 3.56 -12.76
CA ASN A 251 34.60 2.18 -13.33
C ASN A 251 33.83 1.17 -12.45
N GLN A 252 32.66 0.64 -12.87
CA GLN A 252 32.32 -0.39 -13.88
C GLN A 252 32.54 -1.86 -13.44
N ASP A 253 31.41 -2.57 -13.42
CA ASP A 253 31.10 -3.99 -13.74
C ASP A 253 31.77 -5.18 -13.00
N VAL A 254 30.96 -6.21 -12.67
CA VAL A 254 30.89 -7.54 -13.36
C VAL A 254 30.27 -8.67 -12.48
N SER A 255 29.28 -9.34 -13.08
CA SER A 255 28.82 -10.76 -13.09
C SER A 255 28.29 -11.56 -11.88
N MET A 256 27.12 -12.19 -12.15
CA MET A 256 26.75 -13.61 -12.08
C MET A 256 27.23 -14.48 -10.90
N PHE A 257 26.27 -14.97 -10.12
CA PHE A 257 25.95 -16.40 -9.94
C PHE A 257 24.43 -16.54 -9.72
#